data_AF-A0A9L0SIN2-F1
#
_entry.id   AF-A0A9L0SIN2-F1
#
_cell.length_a   1.000
_cell.length_b   1.000
_cell.length_c   1.000
_cell.angle_alpha   90.00
_cell.angle_beta   90.00
_cell.angle_gamma   90.00
#
_symmetry.space_group_name_H-M   'P 1'
#
loop_
_entity.id
_entity.type
_entity.pdbx_description
1 polymer ?
#
loop_
_entity_poly.entity_id
_entity_poly.type
_entity_poly.pdbx_seq_one_letter_code
_entity_poly.pdbx_strand_id
1 'polypeptide(L)'
;MVRLLLVFFPAIFLETSLFPRGTSRKVLLAGASSQRSVARMDGDVIIGALFSVHHQPPAEKVPERKCGEIREQYGIQRVEAMFHTLDKINADPVLLPNITLGSEIRDSCWHSSVALEQSIEFIRDSLISIRDERDGVNRCLPDGQSLPPGRTKKPIAGVIGPGSSSVAIQVQNLLQLFDIPQIAYSATSIDLSDKTLYKYFLRVVPSDTLQARAMLDIVKRYNWTYVSAVHTEGNYGESGMDAFKELAAQEGLCIAHSDKIYSNAGEKSFDRLLRKLRERLPKARVVVCFCEGMTVRGLLSAMRRLGVVGEFSLIGRFTDGEEFWSRMDQVFPTPDLNDEALEL
;
A
#
# COMPACT_ATOMS: atom_id res chain seq x y z
N MET A 1 -9.42 27.79 64.14
CA MET A 1 -10.74 28.11 63.53
C MET A 1 -10.50 28.62 62.13
N VAL A 2 -10.69 27.78 61.12
CA VAL A 2 -10.67 28.18 59.70
C VAL A 2 -12.05 27.85 59.15
N ARG A 3 -12.82 28.88 58.80
CA ARG A 3 -14.20 28.79 58.32
C ARG A 3 -14.21 28.56 56.81
N LEU A 4 -14.91 27.50 56.44
CA LEU A 4 -15.35 27.13 55.10
C LEU A 4 -16.39 28.16 54.59
N LEU A 5 -16.25 28.62 53.35
CA LEU A 5 -17.27 29.39 52.64
C LEU A 5 -17.38 28.85 51.22
N LEU A 6 -18.45 28.08 50.99
CA LEU A 6 -18.92 27.60 49.69
C LEU A 6 -19.68 28.73 49.00
N VAL A 7 -19.35 29.03 47.75
CA VAL A 7 -20.19 29.86 46.88
C VAL A 7 -20.44 29.12 45.56
N PHE A 8 -21.70 28.77 45.36
CA PHE A 8 -22.29 28.23 44.13
C PHE A 8 -22.31 29.31 43.04
N PHE A 9 -21.93 28.96 41.80
CA PHE A 9 -22.26 29.75 40.60
C PHE A 9 -23.18 28.93 39.69
N PRO A 10 -24.31 29.48 39.21
CA PRO A 10 -25.29 28.77 38.39
C PRO A 10 -24.88 28.71 36.92
N ALA A 11 -25.25 27.61 36.26
CA ALA A 11 -25.08 27.40 34.83
C ALA A 11 -25.90 28.40 34.00
N ILE A 12 -25.23 29.10 33.09
CA ILE A 12 -25.87 29.91 32.06
C ILE A 12 -25.99 29.04 30.81
N PHE A 13 -27.23 28.69 30.46
CA PHE A 13 -27.60 28.18 29.15
C PHE A 13 -27.51 29.33 28.13
N LEU A 14 -26.75 29.14 27.06
CA LEU A 14 -26.79 30.01 25.89
C LEU A 14 -27.29 29.20 24.69
N GLU A 15 -28.55 29.41 24.35
CA GLU A 15 -29.10 29.08 23.03
C GLU A 15 -28.36 29.90 21.97
N THR A 16 -27.88 29.26 20.92
CA THR A 16 -27.59 29.94 19.65
C THR A 16 -28.21 29.13 18.52
N SER A 17 -29.06 29.80 17.75
CA SER A 17 -29.65 29.30 16.53
C SER A 17 -29.00 29.96 15.31
N LEU A 18 -28.84 29.15 14.27
CA LEU A 18 -28.82 29.46 12.82
C LEU A 18 -27.60 30.18 12.20
N PHE A 19 -26.83 29.40 11.42
CA PHE A 19 -26.28 29.75 10.09
C PHE A 19 -25.97 28.43 9.31
N PRO A 20 -25.81 28.42 7.96
CA PRO A 20 -26.56 27.56 7.07
C PRO A 20 -25.80 26.35 6.50
N ARG A 21 -26.58 25.47 5.87
CA ARG A 21 -26.22 24.23 5.17
C ARG A 21 -24.95 24.34 4.29
N GLY A 22 -23.90 23.61 4.69
CA GLY A 22 -22.88 23.06 3.80
C GLY A 22 -22.96 21.52 3.83
N THR A 23 -22.84 20.88 2.67
CA THR A 23 -22.88 19.42 2.46
C THR A 23 -21.99 18.68 3.45
N SER A 24 -22.63 18.02 4.41
CA SER A 24 -21.98 17.36 5.53
C SER A 24 -21.44 15.99 5.10
N ARG A 25 -20.12 15.87 4.93
CA ARG A 25 -19.40 14.58 4.90
C ARG A 25 -19.68 13.87 6.24
N LYS A 26 -20.48 12.81 6.24
CA LYS A 26 -20.81 12.04 7.45
C LYS A 26 -19.88 10.83 7.58
N VAL A 27 -18.98 10.87 8.56
CA VAL A 27 -18.28 9.68 9.07
C VAL A 27 -19.17 9.07 10.16
N LEU A 28 -19.72 7.90 9.91
CA LEU A 28 -20.51 7.14 10.89
C LEU A 28 -19.58 6.20 11.66
N LEU A 29 -19.42 6.47 12.96
CA LEU A 29 -18.74 5.58 13.91
C LEU A 29 -19.80 4.80 14.69
N ALA A 30 -19.88 3.49 14.46
CA ALA A 30 -20.66 2.55 15.27
C ALA A 30 -19.70 1.53 15.92
N GLY A 31 -19.86 1.30 17.23
CA GLY A 31 -18.92 0.56 18.06
C GLY A 31 -19.13 -0.96 18.12
N ALA A 32 -18.00 -1.66 18.36
CA ALA A 32 -17.82 -3.04 18.84
C ALA A 32 -17.93 -4.22 17.83
N SER A 33 -17.45 -4.01 16.61
CA SER A 33 -16.18 -4.61 16.12
C SER A 33 -15.30 -3.40 15.81
N SER A 34 -13.97 -3.48 15.66
CA SER A 34 -13.24 -2.32 15.14
C SER A 34 -13.63 -2.13 13.66
N GLN A 35 -14.82 -1.59 13.38
CA GLN A 35 -15.30 -1.32 12.04
C GLN A 35 -14.31 -0.34 11.41
N ARG A 36 -13.53 -0.86 10.46
CA ARG A 36 -12.61 -0.04 9.68
C ARG A 36 -13.44 0.98 8.89
N SER A 37 -12.97 2.22 8.90
CA SER A 37 -13.58 3.29 8.13
C SER A 37 -13.50 2.98 6.64
N VAL A 38 -14.56 3.33 5.92
CA VAL A 38 -14.65 3.20 4.47
C VAL A 38 -14.93 4.59 3.91
N ALA A 39 -14.15 5.01 2.92
CA ALA A 39 -14.41 6.26 2.21
C ALA A 39 -15.23 5.93 0.96
N ARG A 40 -16.42 6.53 0.84
CA ARG A 40 -17.41 6.15 -0.18
C ARG A 40 -17.87 7.37 -0.97
N MET A 41 -18.06 7.17 -2.26
CA MET A 41 -18.77 8.06 -3.15
C MET A 41 -19.87 7.27 -3.85
N ASP A 42 -21.10 7.76 -3.83
CA ASP A 42 -22.22 7.08 -4.47
C ASP A 42 -22.21 7.32 -5.99
N GLY A 43 -22.75 6.37 -6.74
CA GLY A 43 -22.83 6.42 -8.19
C GLY A 43 -23.62 5.25 -8.75
N ASP A 44 -23.80 5.25 -10.07
CA ASP A 44 -24.47 4.19 -10.80
C ASP A 44 -23.67 2.89 -10.79
N VAL A 45 -22.36 3.01 -10.97
CA VAL A 45 -21.37 1.92 -10.94
C VAL A 45 -20.35 2.20 -9.84
N ILE A 46 -20.12 1.24 -8.95
CA ILE A 46 -19.17 1.41 -7.83
C ILE A 46 -17.85 0.71 -8.16
N ILE A 47 -16.74 1.45 -8.05
CA ILE A 47 -15.38 0.94 -8.20
C ILE A 47 -14.75 0.79 -6.81
N GLY A 48 -14.29 -0.41 -6.49
CA GLY A 48 -13.56 -0.69 -5.25
C GLY A 48 -12.12 -0.20 -5.35
N ALA A 49 -11.54 0.23 -4.24
CA ALA A 49 -10.10 0.53 -4.19
C ALA A 49 -9.47 0.11 -2.87
N LEU A 50 -8.24 -0.39 -2.99
CA LEU A 50 -7.38 -0.73 -1.86
C LEU A 50 -6.13 0.17 -1.89
N PHE A 51 -6.16 1.21 -1.06
CA PHE A 51 -5.00 2.05 -0.80
C PHE A 51 -4.39 1.71 0.54
N SER A 52 -3.10 1.99 0.71
CA SER A 52 -2.40 1.73 1.97
C SER A 52 -2.41 3.00 2.79
N VAL A 53 -3.57 3.28 3.38
CA VAL A 53 -3.82 4.49 4.16
C VAL A 53 -2.97 4.49 5.42
N HIS A 54 -2.75 3.33 6.02
CA HIS A 54 -1.86 3.16 7.15
C HIS A 54 -0.64 2.28 6.83
N HIS A 55 0.38 2.37 7.67
CA HIS A 55 1.51 1.45 7.68
C HIS A 55 1.09 0.03 8.11
N GLN A 56 1.88 -0.96 7.69
CA GLN A 56 1.66 -2.35 8.10
C GLN A 56 1.77 -2.53 9.62
N PRO A 57 1.03 -3.48 10.21
CA PRO A 57 1.15 -3.79 11.62
C PRO A 57 2.59 -4.18 11.97
N PRO A 58 3.14 -3.68 13.10
CA PRO A 58 4.38 -4.20 13.65
C PRO A 58 4.29 -5.71 13.89
N ALA A 59 5.41 -6.43 13.82
CA ALA A 59 5.47 -7.89 13.96
C ALA A 59 4.70 -8.42 15.20
N GLU A 60 4.75 -7.70 16.32
CA GLU A 60 4.09 -8.07 17.57
C GLU A 60 2.56 -7.89 17.53
N LYS A 61 2.05 -6.99 16.67
CA LYS A 61 0.63 -6.61 16.58
C LYS A 61 -0.08 -7.18 15.34
N VAL A 62 0.60 -8.05 14.59
CA VAL A 62 0.02 -8.72 13.41
C VAL A 62 -1.29 -9.46 13.74
N PRO A 63 -1.41 -10.23 14.85
CA PRO A 63 -2.64 -10.95 15.17
C PRO A 63 -3.84 -10.03 15.43
N GLU A 64 -3.60 -8.85 16.01
CA GLU A 64 -4.64 -7.85 16.30
C GLU A 64 -5.08 -7.07 15.06
N ARG A 65 -4.33 -7.18 13.95
CA ARG A 65 -4.56 -6.44 12.69
C ARG A 65 -4.64 -4.92 12.86
N LYS A 66 -4.08 -4.38 13.95
CA LYS A 66 -4.01 -2.94 14.19
C LYS A 66 -2.91 -2.33 13.31
N CYS A 67 -3.34 -1.57 12.30
CA CYS A 67 -2.41 -0.89 11.40
C CYS A 67 -1.62 0.19 12.13
N GLY A 68 -0.49 0.58 11.53
CA GLY A 68 0.37 1.63 12.07
C GLY A 68 -0.15 3.03 11.74
N GLU A 69 0.76 4.00 11.72
CA GLU A 69 0.47 5.40 11.42
C GLU A 69 -0.02 5.63 9.98
N ILE A 70 -0.68 6.77 9.76
CA ILE A 70 -1.17 7.19 8.44
C ILE A 70 0.00 7.45 7.49
N ARG A 71 -0.16 7.04 6.23
CA ARG A 71 0.75 7.32 5.11
C ARG A 71 0.16 8.42 4.24
N GLU A 72 0.85 9.55 4.17
CA GLU A 72 0.38 10.70 3.38
C GLU A 72 0.40 10.39 1.87
N GLN A 73 1.56 10.06 1.32
CA GLN A 73 1.77 9.87 -0.13
C GLN A 73 1.11 8.59 -0.67
N TYR A 74 1.33 7.47 0.01
CA TYR A 74 0.81 6.16 -0.41
C TYR A 74 -0.65 5.90 0.00
N GLY A 75 -1.17 6.75 0.88
CA GLY A 75 -2.50 6.63 1.46
C GLY A 75 -3.39 7.79 1.05
N ILE A 76 -3.38 8.86 1.85
CA ILE A 76 -4.34 9.99 1.73
C ILE A 76 -4.31 10.63 0.34
N GLN A 77 -3.12 10.88 -0.23
CA GLN A 77 -3.01 11.46 -1.57
C GLN A 77 -3.67 10.58 -2.63
N ARG A 78 -3.60 9.24 -2.52
CA ARG A 78 -4.25 8.32 -3.46
C ARG A 78 -5.76 8.26 -3.27
N VAL A 79 -6.24 8.35 -2.03
CA VAL A 79 -7.66 8.44 -1.71
C VAL A 79 -8.27 9.69 -2.36
N GLU A 80 -7.67 10.86 -2.12
CA GLU A 80 -8.14 12.12 -2.71
C GLU A 80 -7.95 12.16 -4.22
N ALA A 81 -6.86 11.59 -4.75
CA ALA A 81 -6.66 11.46 -6.20
C ALA A 81 -7.77 10.64 -6.85
N MET A 82 -8.24 9.56 -6.21
CA MET A 82 -9.36 8.77 -6.71
C MET A 82 -10.65 9.58 -6.73
N PHE A 83 -10.98 10.28 -5.65
CA PHE A 83 -12.18 11.13 -5.61
C PHE A 83 -12.14 12.20 -6.70
N HIS A 84 -11.05 12.96 -6.77
CA HIS A 84 -10.89 14.01 -7.77
C HIS A 84 -10.91 13.49 -9.21
N THR A 85 -10.36 12.29 -9.44
CA THR A 85 -10.39 11.66 -10.77
C THR A 85 -11.79 11.26 -11.16
N LEU A 86 -12.58 10.71 -10.22
CA LEU A 86 -13.96 10.33 -10.50
C LEU A 86 -14.86 11.56 -10.69
N ASP A 87 -14.63 12.64 -9.94
CA ASP A 87 -15.33 13.92 -10.18
C ASP A 87 -15.07 14.43 -11.60
N LYS A 88 -13.83 14.34 -12.08
CA LYS A 88 -13.47 14.70 -13.46
C LYS A 88 -14.12 13.80 -14.51
N ILE A 89 -14.15 12.49 -14.28
CA ILE A 89 -14.78 11.53 -15.21
C ILE A 89 -16.29 11.79 -15.28
N ASN A 90 -16.96 11.96 -14.14
CA ASN A 90 -18.39 12.21 -14.08
C ASN A 90 -18.79 13.57 -14.69
N ALA A 91 -17.87 14.52 -14.76
CA ALA A 91 -18.08 15.82 -15.41
C ALA A 91 -17.76 15.81 -16.92
N ASP A 92 -17.13 14.75 -17.44
CA ASP A 92 -16.77 14.64 -18.85
C ASP A 92 -17.97 14.15 -19.68
N PRO A 93 -18.50 14.96 -20.63
CA PRO A 93 -19.65 14.55 -21.43
C PRO A 93 -19.32 13.47 -22.48
N VAL A 94 -18.04 13.21 -22.76
CA VAL A 94 -17.58 12.22 -23.75
C VAL A 94 -17.41 10.84 -23.10
N LEU A 95 -16.87 10.81 -21.89
CA LEU A 95 -16.56 9.57 -21.19
C LEU A 95 -17.71 9.16 -20.27
N LEU A 96 -18.42 8.09 -20.62
CA LEU A 96 -19.56 7.53 -19.86
C LEU A 96 -20.74 8.52 -19.70
N PRO A 97 -21.32 9.04 -20.81
CA PRO A 97 -22.45 9.94 -20.71
C PRO A 97 -23.64 9.26 -20.01
N ASN A 98 -24.31 9.99 -19.10
CA ASN A 98 -25.44 9.53 -18.29
C ASN A 98 -25.15 8.36 -17.33
N ILE A 99 -23.88 8.09 -17.01
CA ILE A 99 -23.49 7.09 -16.01
C ILE A 99 -22.57 7.76 -14.99
N THR A 100 -22.96 7.72 -13.72
CA THR A 100 -22.14 8.25 -12.63
C THR A 100 -21.26 7.14 -12.05
N LEU A 101 -19.95 7.34 -11.96
CA LEU A 101 -19.05 6.46 -11.24
C LEU A 101 -18.98 6.85 -9.77
N GLY A 102 -19.20 5.86 -8.90
CA GLY A 102 -18.97 5.92 -7.47
C GLY A 102 -17.73 5.12 -7.06
N SER A 103 -17.36 5.19 -5.78
CA SER A 103 -16.26 4.42 -5.24
C SER A 103 -16.50 3.89 -3.83
N GLU A 104 -15.82 2.79 -3.53
CA GLU A 104 -15.67 2.27 -2.18
C GLU A 104 -14.19 2.03 -1.89
N ILE A 105 -13.60 2.90 -1.08
CA ILE A 105 -12.18 2.90 -0.77
C ILE A 105 -11.96 2.32 0.61
N ARG A 106 -11.13 1.27 0.68
CA ARG A 106 -10.80 0.54 1.90
C ARG A 106 -9.30 0.49 2.12
N ASP A 107 -8.92 0.40 3.38
CA ASP A 107 -7.51 0.37 3.77
C ASP A 107 -6.92 -1.03 3.70
N SER A 108 -5.84 -1.16 2.93
CA SER A 108 -5.05 -2.39 2.80
C SER A 108 -3.96 -2.54 3.85
N CYS A 109 -3.55 -1.44 4.50
CA CYS A 109 -2.42 -1.38 5.43
C CYS A 109 -1.11 -2.02 4.95
N TRP A 110 -0.90 -2.15 3.63
CA TRP A 110 0.25 -2.88 3.06
C TRP A 110 0.40 -4.32 3.61
N HIS A 111 -0.70 -4.97 4.03
CA HIS A 111 -0.64 -6.28 4.67
C HIS A 111 -1.75 -7.23 4.19
N SER A 112 -1.37 -8.45 3.84
CA SER A 112 -2.24 -9.45 3.19
C SER A 112 -3.52 -9.73 3.95
N SER A 113 -3.44 -9.99 5.26
CA SER A 113 -4.62 -10.33 6.07
C SER A 113 -5.64 -9.19 6.13
N VAL A 114 -5.17 -7.93 6.18
CA VAL A 114 -6.03 -6.75 6.24
C VAL A 114 -6.69 -6.51 4.88
N ALA A 115 -5.91 -6.55 3.80
CA ALA A 115 -6.44 -6.37 2.46
C ALA A 115 -7.45 -7.47 2.08
N LEU A 116 -7.20 -8.72 2.50
CA LEU A 116 -8.12 -9.84 2.26
C LEU A 116 -9.43 -9.67 3.05
N GLU A 117 -9.36 -9.25 4.31
CA GLU A 117 -10.53 -8.88 5.12
C GLU A 117 -11.37 -7.80 4.42
N GLN A 118 -10.73 -6.75 3.88
CA GLN A 118 -11.44 -5.71 3.13
C GLN A 118 -12.01 -6.20 1.80
N SER A 119 -11.33 -7.15 1.15
CA SER A 119 -11.80 -7.74 -0.11
C SER A 119 -13.03 -8.63 0.10
N ILE A 120 -13.10 -9.33 1.24
CA ILE A 120 -14.31 -10.08 1.63
C ILE A 120 -15.50 -9.13 1.80
N GLU A 121 -15.29 -7.94 2.35
CA GLU A 121 -16.37 -6.95 2.52
C GLU A 121 -16.88 -6.41 1.17
N PHE A 122 -16.02 -6.22 0.17
CA PHE A 122 -16.46 -5.89 -1.21
C PHE A 122 -17.39 -6.98 -1.79
N ILE A 123 -17.04 -8.25 -1.58
CA ILE A 123 -17.82 -9.38 -2.08
C ILE A 123 -19.12 -9.53 -1.30
N ARG A 124 -19.09 -9.35 0.03
CA ARG A 124 -20.27 -9.40 0.88
C ARG A 124 -21.31 -8.37 0.41
N ASP A 125 -20.87 -7.15 0.16
CA ASP A 125 -21.73 -6.07 -0.32
C ASP A 125 -22.30 -6.40 -1.72
N SER A 126 -21.51 -7.04 -2.57
CA SER A 126 -21.96 -7.52 -3.89
C SER A 126 -22.97 -8.67 -3.81
N LEU A 127 -22.78 -9.64 -2.91
CA LEU A 127 -23.71 -10.76 -2.72
C LEU A 127 -25.05 -10.33 -2.11
N ILE A 128 -25.05 -9.36 -1.19
CA ILE A 128 -26.29 -8.80 -0.62
C ILE A 128 -27.09 -8.10 -1.72
N SER A 129 -26.43 -7.33 -2.59
CA SER A 129 -27.09 -6.64 -3.70
C SER A 129 -27.86 -7.59 -4.63
N ILE A 130 -27.26 -8.73 -4.97
CA ILE A 130 -27.86 -9.76 -5.85
C ILE A 130 -29.06 -10.43 -5.16
N ARG A 131 -29.00 -10.60 -3.83
CA ARG A 131 -30.13 -11.17 -3.07
C ARG A 131 -31.29 -10.19 -3.00
N ASP A 132 -31.04 -8.91 -2.77
CA ASP A 132 -32.10 -7.90 -2.71
C ASP A 132 -32.80 -7.75 -4.08
N GLU A 133 -32.08 -7.86 -5.20
CA GLU A 133 -32.69 -7.89 -6.54
C GLU A 133 -33.57 -9.13 -6.76
N ARG A 134 -33.17 -10.30 -6.24
CA ARG A 134 -33.95 -11.55 -6.37
C ARG A 134 -35.14 -11.63 -5.41
N ASP A 135 -34.99 -11.12 -4.19
CA ASP A 135 -36.04 -11.09 -3.16
C ASP A 135 -37.04 -9.93 -3.36
N GLY A 136 -36.67 -8.90 -4.13
CA GLY A 136 -37.53 -7.76 -4.49
C GLY A 136 -38.79 -8.14 -5.29
N VAL A 137 -38.87 -9.39 -5.79
CA VAL A 137 -40.04 -9.91 -6.51
C VAL A 137 -41.03 -10.64 -5.59
N ASN A 138 -40.72 -10.90 -4.31
CA ASN A 138 -41.56 -11.77 -3.46
C ASN A 138 -41.76 -11.35 -1.99
N ARG A 139 -41.69 -10.05 -1.66
CA ARG A 139 -42.10 -9.57 -0.32
C ARG A 139 -43.41 -8.78 -0.38
N CYS A 140 -44.52 -9.50 -0.50
CA CYS A 140 -45.83 -8.99 -0.13
C CYS A 140 -45.88 -8.85 1.40
N LEU A 141 -45.53 -7.66 1.91
CA LEU A 141 -45.80 -7.30 3.30
C LEU A 141 -47.27 -6.87 3.42
N PRO A 142 -48.03 -7.39 4.40
CA PRO A 142 -49.36 -6.87 4.70
C PRO A 142 -49.24 -5.48 5.33
N ASP A 143 -50.04 -4.55 4.81
CA ASP A 143 -50.27 -3.18 5.27
C ASP A 143 -49.08 -2.20 5.29
N GLY A 144 -48.90 -1.49 4.17
CA GLY A 144 -48.69 -0.03 4.14
C GLY A 144 -47.40 0.56 4.70
N GLN A 145 -46.47 -0.23 5.26
CA GLN A 145 -45.18 0.26 5.73
C GLN A 145 -44.09 0.00 4.69
N SER A 146 -43.70 1.05 3.97
CA SER A 146 -42.43 1.08 3.24
C SER A 146 -41.30 1.03 4.26
N LEU A 147 -40.49 -0.04 4.23
CA LEU A 147 -39.19 -0.06 4.88
C LEU A 147 -38.43 1.23 4.49
N PRO A 148 -37.70 1.89 5.42
CA PRO A 148 -36.78 2.95 5.01
C PRO A 148 -35.92 2.37 3.88
N PRO A 149 -35.64 3.10 2.79
CA PRO A 149 -34.83 2.57 1.71
C PRO A 149 -33.49 2.17 2.31
N GLY A 150 -33.35 0.88 2.61
CA GLY A 150 -32.09 0.30 3.02
C GLY A 150 -31.17 0.65 1.88
N ARG A 151 -30.05 1.33 2.17
CA ARG A 151 -29.04 1.64 1.16
C ARG A 151 -28.64 0.33 0.51
N THR A 152 -29.25 -0.01 -0.62
CA THR A 152 -28.91 -1.19 -1.41
C THR A 152 -27.51 -0.91 -1.91
N LYS A 153 -26.53 -1.54 -1.25
CA LYS A 153 -25.15 -1.40 -1.66
C LYS A 153 -25.05 -2.07 -3.03
N LYS A 154 -24.60 -1.32 -4.03
CA LYS A 154 -24.38 -1.85 -5.38
C LYS A 154 -23.15 -2.77 -5.38
N PRO A 155 -23.10 -3.78 -6.28
CA PRO A 155 -21.94 -4.64 -6.40
C PRO A 155 -20.73 -3.85 -6.91
N ILE A 156 -19.53 -4.32 -6.54
CA ILE A 156 -18.27 -3.73 -6.98
C ILE A 156 -17.97 -4.23 -8.40
N ALA A 157 -17.83 -3.29 -9.35
CA ALA A 157 -17.58 -3.62 -10.76
C ALA A 157 -16.12 -4.01 -11.04
N GLY A 158 -15.19 -3.57 -10.20
CA GLY A 158 -13.76 -3.83 -10.31
C GLY A 158 -13.01 -3.21 -9.15
N VAL A 159 -11.77 -3.65 -8.92
CA VAL A 159 -10.94 -3.18 -7.80
C VAL A 159 -9.64 -2.56 -8.30
N ILE A 160 -9.31 -1.37 -7.81
CA ILE A 160 -8.02 -0.71 -8.03
C ILE A 160 -7.06 -1.01 -6.88
N GLY A 161 -5.83 -1.39 -7.19
CA GLY A 161 -4.80 -1.75 -6.20
C GLY A 161 -4.84 -3.24 -5.80
N PRO A 162 -4.21 -3.64 -4.68
CA PRO A 162 -3.40 -2.81 -3.77
C PRO A 162 -1.99 -2.54 -4.32
N GLY A 163 -1.14 -1.90 -3.50
CA GLY A 163 0.18 -1.46 -3.92
C GLY A 163 1.29 -2.54 -3.90
N SER A 164 1.27 -3.44 -2.93
CA SER A 164 2.27 -4.51 -2.81
C SER A 164 1.92 -5.71 -3.70
N SER A 165 2.92 -6.29 -4.38
CA SER A 165 2.73 -7.46 -5.25
C SER A 165 2.23 -8.68 -4.49
N SER A 166 2.79 -8.97 -3.30
CA SER A 166 2.37 -10.13 -2.50
C SER A 166 0.93 -9.98 -2.01
N VAL A 167 0.55 -8.77 -1.57
CA VAL A 167 -0.82 -8.46 -1.16
C VAL A 167 -1.77 -8.52 -2.36
N ALA A 168 -1.36 -8.03 -3.53
CA ALA A 168 -2.16 -8.07 -4.75
C ALA A 168 -2.46 -9.49 -5.21
N ILE A 169 -1.50 -10.41 -5.10
CA ILE A 169 -1.73 -11.85 -5.38
C ILE A 169 -2.82 -12.41 -4.46
N GLN A 170 -2.78 -12.11 -3.17
CA GLN A 170 -3.77 -12.61 -2.21
C GLN A 170 -5.17 -12.06 -2.49
N VAL A 171 -5.27 -10.77 -2.83
CA VAL A 171 -6.54 -10.14 -3.21
C VAL A 171 -7.07 -10.76 -4.52
N GLN A 172 -6.21 -10.91 -5.52
CA GLN A 172 -6.59 -11.46 -6.83
C GLN A 172 -7.12 -12.90 -6.72
N ASN A 173 -6.49 -13.73 -5.89
CA ASN A 173 -6.93 -15.11 -5.65
C ASN A 173 -8.38 -15.19 -5.16
N LEU A 174 -8.85 -14.18 -4.43
CA LEU A 174 -10.22 -14.08 -3.98
C LEU A 174 -11.13 -13.45 -5.05
N LEU A 175 -10.73 -12.31 -5.63
CA LEU A 175 -11.56 -11.56 -6.58
C LEU A 175 -11.90 -12.36 -7.84
N GLN A 176 -10.98 -13.19 -8.33
CA GLN A 176 -11.20 -14.00 -9.53
C GLN A 176 -12.27 -15.08 -9.37
N LEU A 177 -12.59 -15.48 -8.13
CA LEU A 177 -13.68 -16.43 -7.87
C LEU A 177 -15.07 -15.82 -8.11
N PHE A 178 -15.13 -14.48 -8.19
CA PHE A 178 -16.35 -13.71 -8.41
C PHE A 178 -16.30 -12.90 -9.71
N ASP A 179 -15.37 -13.23 -10.61
CA ASP A 179 -15.16 -12.56 -11.89
C ASP A 179 -14.94 -11.03 -11.77
N ILE A 180 -14.36 -10.57 -10.66
CA ILE A 180 -14.09 -9.14 -10.42
C ILE A 180 -12.70 -8.78 -10.98
N PRO A 181 -12.60 -7.90 -11.99
CA PRO A 181 -11.31 -7.45 -12.50
C PRO A 181 -10.57 -6.58 -11.49
N GLN A 182 -9.26 -6.80 -11.38
CA GLN A 182 -8.36 -6.03 -10.53
C GLN A 182 -7.33 -5.29 -11.39
N ILE A 183 -7.16 -3.99 -11.17
CA ILE A 183 -6.11 -3.19 -11.85
C ILE A 183 -5.16 -2.63 -10.81
N ALA A 184 -3.92 -3.13 -10.80
CA ALA A 184 -2.89 -2.66 -9.88
C ALA A 184 -2.09 -1.49 -10.46
N TYR A 185 -1.73 -0.56 -9.58
CA TYR A 185 -0.93 0.63 -9.92
C TYR A 185 0.55 0.50 -9.52
N SER A 186 0.94 -0.46 -8.67
CA SER A 186 2.34 -0.64 -8.27
C SER A 186 2.78 -2.08 -8.04
N ALA A 187 1.92 -3.07 -8.30
CA ALA A 187 2.29 -4.49 -8.20
C ALA A 187 3.05 -4.94 -9.45
N THR A 188 4.37 -4.98 -9.35
CA THR A 188 5.30 -5.20 -10.47
C THR A 188 5.88 -6.62 -10.55
N SER A 189 5.58 -7.50 -9.58
CA SER A 189 6.12 -8.87 -9.57
C SER A 189 5.84 -9.60 -10.88
N ILE A 190 6.80 -10.41 -11.30
CA ILE A 190 6.77 -11.17 -12.55
C ILE A 190 5.62 -12.19 -12.51
N ASP A 191 5.37 -12.79 -11.35
CA ASP A 191 4.34 -13.82 -11.09
C ASP A 191 2.95 -13.39 -11.58
N LEU A 192 2.60 -12.12 -11.40
CA LEU A 192 1.30 -11.55 -11.77
C LEU A 192 1.06 -11.44 -13.28
N SER A 193 2.08 -11.77 -14.09
CA SER A 193 1.98 -11.79 -15.55
C SER A 193 1.32 -13.07 -16.07
N ASP A 194 1.28 -14.15 -15.29
CA ASP A 194 0.68 -15.42 -15.68
C ASP A 194 -0.86 -15.33 -15.67
N LYS A 195 -1.48 -15.25 -16.85
CA LYS A 195 -2.94 -15.19 -17.02
C LYS A 195 -3.66 -16.53 -16.87
N THR A 196 -2.91 -17.63 -16.82
CA THR A 196 -3.49 -18.93 -16.47
C THR A 196 -3.82 -19.00 -14.99
N LEU A 197 -3.00 -18.35 -14.15
CA LEU A 197 -3.19 -18.25 -12.70
C LEU A 197 -3.99 -17.01 -12.29
N TYR A 198 -3.76 -15.86 -12.95
CA TYR A 198 -4.32 -14.56 -12.59
C TYR A 198 -5.10 -13.94 -13.75
N LYS A 199 -6.18 -14.61 -14.17
CA LYS A 199 -6.99 -14.27 -15.36
C LYS A 199 -7.52 -12.82 -15.34
N TYR A 200 -8.00 -12.35 -14.19
CA TYR A 200 -8.66 -11.04 -14.04
C TYR A 200 -7.74 -9.92 -13.53
N PHE A 201 -6.45 -10.21 -13.40
CA PHE A 201 -5.48 -9.20 -12.96
C PHE A 201 -4.97 -8.39 -14.14
N LEU A 202 -4.92 -7.07 -14.01
CA LEU A 202 -4.25 -6.16 -14.91
C LEU A 202 -3.37 -5.19 -14.11
N ARG A 203 -2.44 -4.53 -14.80
CA ARG A 203 -1.63 -3.47 -14.21
C ARG A 203 -1.26 -2.43 -15.25
N VAL A 204 -1.08 -1.20 -14.80
CA VAL A 204 -0.65 -0.06 -15.63
C VAL A 204 0.86 0.22 -15.53
N VAL A 205 1.60 -0.67 -14.88
CA VAL A 205 3.06 -0.59 -14.66
C VAL A 205 3.78 -1.80 -15.26
N PRO A 206 5.05 -1.65 -15.67
CA PRO A 206 5.83 -2.76 -16.23
C PRO A 206 6.15 -3.85 -15.19
N SER A 207 6.55 -5.01 -15.70
CA SER A 207 7.06 -6.13 -14.90
C SER A 207 8.48 -5.84 -14.36
N ASP A 208 8.81 -6.41 -13.21
CA ASP A 208 10.15 -6.35 -12.62
C ASP A 208 11.22 -7.07 -13.48
N THR A 209 10.82 -7.85 -14.50
CA THR A 209 11.72 -8.39 -15.52
C THR A 209 12.55 -7.28 -16.18
N LEU A 210 11.92 -6.14 -16.52
CA LEU A 210 12.61 -5.01 -17.12
C LEU A 210 13.51 -4.30 -16.11
N GLN A 211 13.08 -4.23 -14.85
CA GLN A 211 13.88 -3.65 -13.77
C GLN A 211 15.14 -4.48 -13.48
N ALA A 212 15.03 -5.81 -13.43
CA ALA A 212 16.16 -6.72 -13.25
C ALA A 212 17.17 -6.59 -14.39
N ARG A 213 16.70 -6.48 -15.64
CA ARG A 213 17.57 -6.22 -16.79
C ARG A 213 18.28 -4.88 -16.66
N ALA A 214 17.56 -3.81 -16.33
CA ALA A 214 18.16 -2.48 -16.15
C ALA A 214 19.23 -2.47 -15.04
N MET A 215 18.96 -3.11 -13.90
CA MET A 215 19.93 -3.20 -12.80
C MET A 215 21.18 -3.98 -13.23
N LEU A 216 21.04 -5.07 -13.99
CA LEU A 216 22.17 -5.79 -14.55
C LEU A 216 22.97 -4.92 -15.51
N ASP A 217 22.31 -4.17 -16.40
CA ASP A 217 22.98 -3.32 -17.37
C ASP A 217 23.77 -2.19 -16.69
N ILE A 218 23.26 -1.62 -15.59
CA ILE A 218 24.01 -0.69 -14.73
C ILE A 218 25.26 -1.37 -14.16
N VAL A 219 25.10 -2.57 -13.59
CA VAL A 219 26.21 -3.30 -12.98
C VAL A 219 27.30 -3.64 -14.00
N LYS A 220 26.89 -4.01 -15.23
CA LYS A 220 27.79 -4.24 -16.37
C LYS A 220 28.49 -2.96 -16.81
N ARG A 221 27.77 -1.84 -16.90
CA ARG A 221 28.33 -0.54 -17.33
C ARG A 221 29.50 -0.10 -16.45
N TYR A 222 29.44 -0.39 -15.15
CA TYR A 222 30.50 -0.09 -14.19
C TYR A 222 31.52 -1.21 -14.00
N ASN A 223 31.49 -2.26 -14.82
CA ASN A 223 32.39 -3.42 -14.77
C ASN A 223 32.44 -4.12 -13.40
N TRP A 224 31.34 -4.10 -12.65
CA TRP A 224 31.25 -4.83 -11.39
C TRP A 224 30.97 -6.31 -11.65
N THR A 225 31.87 -7.20 -11.23
CA THR A 225 31.78 -8.64 -11.50
C THR A 225 31.43 -9.46 -10.26
N TYR A 226 31.53 -8.88 -9.06
CA TYR A 226 31.27 -9.54 -7.79
C TYR A 226 30.44 -8.63 -6.87
N VAL A 227 29.15 -8.95 -6.73
CA VAL A 227 28.18 -8.12 -5.99
C VAL A 227 27.50 -8.92 -4.88
N SER A 228 27.04 -8.24 -3.84
CA SER A 228 26.10 -8.82 -2.87
C SER A 228 24.67 -8.54 -3.29
N ALA A 229 23.72 -9.36 -2.83
CA ALA A 229 22.31 -9.20 -3.16
C ALA A 229 21.44 -9.25 -1.89
N VAL A 230 20.46 -8.35 -1.81
CA VAL A 230 19.48 -8.28 -0.74
C VAL A 230 18.10 -8.06 -1.35
N HIS A 231 17.09 -8.71 -0.80
CA HIS A 231 15.71 -8.50 -1.22
C HIS A 231 14.75 -8.52 -0.04
N THR A 232 13.63 -7.81 -0.19
CA THR A 232 12.53 -7.89 0.77
C THR A 232 11.83 -9.24 0.61
N GLU A 233 11.48 -9.86 1.72
CA GLU A 233 10.68 -11.08 1.69
C GLU A 233 9.31 -10.83 1.03
N GLY A 234 8.87 -11.79 0.21
CA GLY A 234 7.62 -11.75 -0.54
C GLY A 234 7.81 -11.68 -2.07
N ASN A 235 6.72 -11.92 -2.82
CA ASN A 235 6.74 -12.09 -4.28
C ASN A 235 7.34 -10.93 -5.09
N TYR A 236 7.40 -9.71 -4.54
CA TYR A 236 8.10 -8.61 -5.20
C TYR A 236 9.62 -8.83 -5.17
N GLY A 237 10.18 -8.98 -3.98
CA GLY A 237 11.62 -9.09 -3.81
C GLY A 237 12.16 -10.44 -4.27
N GLU A 238 11.44 -11.54 -4.02
CA GLU A 238 11.86 -12.89 -4.41
C GLU A 238 11.89 -13.04 -5.94
N SER A 239 10.77 -12.82 -6.64
CA SER A 239 10.72 -12.98 -8.11
C SER A 239 11.62 -12.00 -8.85
N GLY A 240 11.74 -10.76 -8.37
CA GLY A 240 12.66 -9.77 -8.95
C GLY A 240 14.13 -10.15 -8.76
N MET A 241 14.49 -10.63 -7.57
CA MET A 241 15.86 -11.08 -7.28
C MET A 241 16.22 -12.36 -8.04
N ASP A 242 15.29 -13.29 -8.19
CA ASP A 242 15.54 -14.53 -8.92
C ASP A 242 15.72 -14.27 -10.42
N ALA A 243 14.92 -13.37 -11.02
CA ALA A 243 15.16 -12.91 -12.38
C ALA A 243 16.52 -12.21 -12.53
N PHE A 244 16.92 -11.39 -11.55
CA PHE A 244 18.26 -10.77 -11.56
C PHE A 244 19.38 -11.81 -11.50
N LYS A 245 19.27 -12.83 -10.63
CA LYS A 245 20.27 -13.92 -10.52
C LYS A 245 20.39 -14.70 -11.82
N GLU A 246 19.27 -15.01 -12.46
CA GLU A 246 19.27 -15.73 -13.73
C GLU A 246 19.98 -14.93 -14.83
N LEU A 247 19.63 -13.65 -14.97
CA LEU A 247 20.27 -12.75 -15.93
C LEU A 247 21.77 -12.55 -15.61
N ALA A 248 22.12 -12.40 -14.34
CA ALA A 248 23.51 -12.28 -13.89
C ALA A 248 24.34 -13.53 -14.24
N ALA A 249 23.79 -14.72 -14.04
CA ALA A 249 24.46 -15.99 -14.35
C ALA A 249 24.72 -16.14 -15.86
N GLN A 250 23.78 -15.72 -16.71
CA GLN A 250 23.94 -15.74 -18.17
C GLN A 250 25.06 -14.80 -18.65
N GLU A 251 25.34 -13.74 -17.90
CA GLU A 251 26.30 -12.69 -18.25
C GLU A 251 27.64 -12.84 -17.50
N GLY A 252 27.83 -13.96 -16.79
CA GLY A 252 29.07 -14.27 -16.07
C GLY A 252 29.31 -13.43 -14.81
N LEU A 253 28.26 -12.87 -14.22
CA LEU A 253 28.35 -12.07 -13.00
C LEU A 253 28.18 -12.94 -11.75
N CYS A 254 29.07 -12.76 -10.78
CA CYS A 254 29.08 -13.54 -9.54
C CYS A 254 28.32 -12.81 -8.41
N ILE A 255 27.40 -13.52 -7.76
CA ILE A 255 26.68 -13.02 -6.59
C ILE A 255 27.29 -13.66 -5.34
N ALA A 256 27.88 -12.84 -4.47
CA ALA A 256 28.59 -13.26 -3.27
C ALA A 256 27.67 -13.99 -2.28
N HIS A 257 26.49 -13.40 -2.06
CA HIS A 257 25.43 -13.97 -1.27
C HIS A 257 24.11 -13.25 -1.59
N SER A 258 22.99 -13.92 -1.33
CA SER A 258 21.65 -13.38 -1.50
C SER A 258 20.89 -13.53 -0.18
N ASP A 259 20.82 -12.47 0.61
CA ASP A 259 20.05 -12.46 1.86
C ASP A 259 18.62 -11.95 1.63
N LYS A 260 17.68 -12.43 2.45
CA LYS A 260 16.30 -11.94 2.51
C LYS A 260 15.96 -11.37 3.89
N ILE A 261 15.10 -10.37 3.91
CA ILE A 261 14.65 -9.72 5.15
C ILE A 261 13.21 -9.20 5.03
N TYR A 262 12.42 -9.37 6.09
CA TYR A 262 11.08 -8.77 6.17
C TYR A 262 11.16 -7.25 6.35
N SER A 263 10.24 -6.52 5.74
CA SER A 263 10.18 -5.06 5.84
C SER A 263 9.78 -4.55 7.24
N ASN A 264 9.14 -5.37 8.07
CA ASN A 264 8.84 -5.10 9.48
C ASN A 264 9.82 -5.78 10.45
N ALA A 265 10.97 -6.28 9.98
CA ALA A 265 11.97 -6.88 10.84
C ALA A 265 12.52 -5.86 11.86
N GLY A 266 12.80 -6.33 13.08
CA GLY A 266 13.41 -5.51 14.12
C GLY A 266 14.87 -5.12 13.82
N GLU A 267 15.36 -4.10 14.52
CA GLU A 267 16.68 -3.50 14.30
C GLU A 267 17.84 -4.52 14.34
N LYS A 268 17.81 -5.45 15.29
CA LYS A 268 18.83 -6.50 15.44
C LYS A 268 18.97 -7.39 14.19
N SER A 269 17.87 -7.58 13.44
CA SER A 269 17.89 -8.37 12.21
C SER A 269 18.60 -7.62 11.08
N PHE A 270 18.38 -6.31 10.96
CA PHE A 270 19.12 -5.46 10.02
C PHE A 270 20.60 -5.36 10.40
N ASP A 271 20.92 -5.25 11.70
CA ASP A 271 22.31 -5.24 12.15
C ASP A 271 23.04 -6.55 11.82
N ARG A 272 22.36 -7.70 11.99
CA ARG A 272 22.89 -9.02 11.61
C ARG A 272 23.09 -9.13 10.10
N LEU A 273 22.16 -8.61 9.30
CA LEU A 273 22.28 -8.56 7.85
C LEU A 273 23.52 -7.75 7.44
N LEU A 274 23.73 -6.56 8.01
CA LEU A 274 24.91 -5.75 7.70
C LEU A 274 26.22 -6.44 8.10
N ARG A 275 26.27 -7.13 9.24
CA ARG A 275 27.46 -7.90 9.63
C ARG A 275 27.82 -8.96 8.60
N LYS A 276 26.82 -9.71 8.09
CA LYS A 276 27.03 -10.67 7.00
C LYS A 276 27.53 -10.01 5.72
N LEU A 277 27.00 -8.84 5.35
CA LEU A 277 27.47 -8.10 4.17
C LEU A 277 28.94 -7.66 4.34
N ARG A 278 29.34 -7.24 5.55
CA ARG A 278 30.73 -6.86 5.85
C ARG A 278 31.71 -8.02 5.75
N GLU A 279 31.31 -9.25 6.02
CA GLU A 279 32.17 -10.43 5.83
C GLU A 279 32.65 -10.61 4.37
N ARG A 280 32.00 -9.94 3.42
CA ARG A 280 32.37 -9.96 1.99
C ARG A 280 33.22 -8.79 1.56
N LEU A 281 33.44 -7.80 2.42
CA LEU A 281 34.34 -6.70 2.14
C LEU A 281 35.81 -7.16 2.20
N PRO A 282 36.69 -6.58 1.37
CA PRO A 282 36.42 -5.55 0.35
C PRO A 282 35.97 -6.11 -1.00
N LYS A 283 35.79 -7.44 -1.15
CA LYS A 283 35.52 -8.08 -2.45
C LYS A 283 34.18 -7.66 -3.05
N ALA A 284 33.11 -7.61 -2.26
CA ALA A 284 31.78 -7.21 -2.71
C ALA A 284 31.34 -5.90 -2.02
N ARG A 285 31.66 -4.75 -2.64
CA ARG A 285 31.23 -3.42 -2.16
C ARG A 285 29.83 -3.03 -2.63
N VAL A 286 29.43 -3.54 -3.79
CA VAL A 286 28.13 -3.24 -4.40
C VAL A 286 27.08 -4.19 -3.87
N VAL A 287 25.94 -3.65 -3.45
CA VAL A 287 24.79 -4.43 -2.97
C VAL A 287 23.58 -4.14 -3.86
N VAL A 288 23.14 -5.14 -4.59
CA VAL A 288 21.92 -5.11 -5.40
C VAL A 288 20.71 -5.36 -4.50
N CYS A 289 19.77 -4.42 -4.47
CA CYS A 289 18.65 -4.37 -3.55
C CYS A 289 17.31 -4.42 -4.31
N PHE A 290 16.67 -5.59 -4.34
CA PHE A 290 15.24 -5.73 -4.68
C PHE A 290 14.40 -5.56 -3.43
N CYS A 291 14.41 -4.35 -2.89
CA CYS A 291 13.84 -4.04 -1.58
C CYS A 291 12.67 -3.07 -1.70
N GLU A 292 11.70 -3.20 -0.79
CA GLU A 292 10.68 -2.17 -0.54
C GLU A 292 11.29 -1.01 0.27
N GLY A 293 10.66 0.17 0.22
CA GLY A 293 11.20 1.39 0.84
C GLY A 293 11.52 1.26 2.35
N MET A 294 10.69 0.57 3.12
CA MET A 294 10.94 0.35 4.55
C MET A 294 12.15 -0.56 4.82
N THR A 295 12.43 -1.52 3.94
CA THR A 295 13.62 -2.36 4.04
C THR A 295 14.89 -1.56 3.77
N VAL A 296 14.88 -0.69 2.77
CA VAL A 296 16.00 0.22 2.49
C VAL A 296 16.23 1.16 3.68
N ARG A 297 15.16 1.76 4.22
CA ARG A 297 15.25 2.62 5.42
C ARG A 297 15.84 1.87 6.62
N GLY A 298 15.42 0.62 6.85
CA GLY A 298 15.96 -0.22 7.90
C GLY A 298 17.45 -0.50 7.73
N LEU A 299 17.88 -0.75 6.49
CA LEU A 299 19.28 -0.97 6.13
C LEU A 299 20.13 0.29 6.37
N LEU A 300 19.69 1.46 5.88
CA LEU A 300 20.38 2.74 6.11
C LEU A 300 20.46 3.10 7.60
N SER A 301 19.38 2.88 8.34
CA SER A 301 19.35 3.10 9.79
C SER A 301 20.38 2.21 10.51
N ALA A 302 20.50 0.95 10.08
CA ALA A 302 21.49 0.02 10.61
C ALA A 302 22.93 0.43 10.23
N MET A 303 23.14 0.97 9.01
CA MET A 303 24.45 1.47 8.59
C MET A 303 24.90 2.63 9.48
N ARG A 304 23.98 3.54 9.81
CA ARG A 304 24.23 4.63 10.74
C ARG A 304 24.52 4.11 12.16
N ARG A 305 23.69 3.21 12.69
CA ARG A 305 23.90 2.64 14.04
C ARG A 305 25.23 1.92 14.20
N LEU A 306 25.69 1.23 13.15
CA LEU A 306 26.95 0.48 13.15
C LEU A 306 28.16 1.31 12.69
N GLY A 307 27.96 2.55 12.27
CA GLY A 307 29.05 3.44 11.80
C GLY A 307 29.72 2.97 10.51
N VAL A 308 28.97 2.37 9.57
CA VAL A 308 29.49 1.78 8.32
C VAL A 308 29.02 2.53 7.07
N VAL A 309 28.73 3.81 7.23
CA VAL A 309 28.28 4.70 6.16
C VAL A 309 29.41 4.87 5.13
N GLY A 310 29.10 4.72 3.85
CA GLY A 310 30.09 4.81 2.76
C GLY A 310 30.91 3.52 2.51
N GLU A 311 30.76 2.48 3.33
CA GLU A 311 31.43 1.19 3.07
C GLU A 311 30.86 0.44 1.86
N PHE A 312 29.56 0.63 1.57
CA PHE A 312 28.81 -0.06 0.52
C PHE A 312 28.20 0.91 -0.49
N SER A 313 28.04 0.44 -1.74
CA SER A 313 27.25 1.11 -2.78
C SER A 313 25.95 0.33 -3.00
N LEU A 314 24.80 0.92 -2.65
CA LEU A 314 23.49 0.29 -2.79
C LEU A 314 22.89 0.60 -4.16
N ILE A 315 22.49 -0.43 -4.92
CA ILE A 315 21.76 -0.30 -6.18
C ILE A 315 20.38 -0.90 -5.95
N GLY A 316 19.32 -0.10 -6.00
CA GLY A 316 17.97 -0.59 -5.79
C GLY A 316 16.94 0.22 -6.56
N ARG A 317 15.70 -0.26 -6.54
CA ARG A 317 14.57 0.59 -6.92
C ARG A 317 14.24 1.48 -5.74
N PHE A 318 14.46 2.77 -5.91
CA PHE A 318 14.03 3.79 -4.96
C PHE A 318 12.73 4.39 -5.52
N THR A 319 11.59 3.98 -4.95
CA THR A 319 10.27 4.44 -5.44
C THR A 319 10.02 5.94 -5.25
N ASP A 320 10.89 6.63 -4.51
CA ASP A 320 10.77 8.06 -4.22
C ASP A 320 12.17 8.70 -4.24
N GLY A 321 12.68 9.08 -5.42
CA GLY A 321 14.00 9.71 -5.56
C GLY A 321 14.14 10.98 -4.72
N GLU A 322 13.11 11.86 -4.70
CA GLU A 322 13.13 13.09 -3.90
C GLU A 322 12.97 12.85 -2.38
N GLU A 323 12.14 11.89 -1.97
CA GLU A 323 11.98 11.55 -0.55
C GLU A 323 13.23 10.83 -0.02
N PHE A 324 13.94 10.08 -0.87
CA PHE A 324 15.24 9.48 -0.52
C PHE A 324 16.29 10.54 -0.22
N TRP A 325 16.45 11.58 -1.05
CA TRP A 325 17.40 12.66 -0.77
C TRP A 325 17.00 13.44 0.49
N SER A 326 15.73 13.83 0.61
CA SER A 326 15.21 14.50 1.81
C SER A 326 15.39 13.68 3.10
N ARG A 327 15.25 12.34 3.03
CA ARG A 327 15.42 11.44 4.17
C ARG A 327 16.88 11.02 4.39
N MET A 328 17.71 11.01 3.34
CA MET A 328 19.16 10.92 3.47
C MET A 328 19.67 12.12 4.26
N ASP A 329 19.20 13.34 3.98
CA ASP A 329 19.60 14.54 4.73
C ASP A 329 19.18 14.47 6.21
N GLN A 330 18.02 13.87 6.52
CA GLN A 330 17.59 13.64 7.91
C GLN A 330 18.39 12.53 8.61
N VAL A 331 18.92 11.56 7.87
CA VAL A 331 19.70 10.44 8.41
C VAL A 331 21.20 10.77 8.47
N PHE A 332 21.66 11.60 7.54
CA PHE A 332 23.02 12.08 7.31
C PHE A 332 22.99 13.61 7.11
N PRO A 333 22.93 14.41 8.19
CA PRO A 333 23.12 15.85 8.07
C PRO A 333 24.55 16.10 7.59
N THR A 334 24.73 16.50 6.34
CA THR A 334 26.05 16.73 5.74
C THR A 334 26.73 17.95 6.37
N PRO A 335 28.00 17.83 6.81
CA PRO A 335 28.97 18.90 6.63
C PRO A 335 29.77 18.61 5.36
N ASP A 336 29.61 19.46 4.34
CA ASP A 336 30.44 19.57 3.12
C ASP A 336 31.07 18.25 2.63
N LEU A 337 30.27 17.41 1.97
CA LEU A 337 30.79 16.39 1.06
C LEU A 337 30.38 16.81 -0.36
N ASN A 338 31.40 17.21 -1.13
CA ASN A 338 31.29 17.60 -2.53
C ASN A 338 30.39 16.65 -3.33
N ASP A 339 29.60 17.27 -4.21
CA ASP A 339 28.68 16.73 -5.23
C ASP A 339 29.18 15.52 -6.06
N GLU A 340 29.41 14.36 -5.44
CA GLU A 340 29.73 13.10 -6.14
C GLU A 340 28.82 11.91 -5.74
N ALA A 341 27.66 12.18 -5.14
CA ALA A 341 26.61 11.18 -4.98
C ALA A 341 25.66 11.22 -6.20
N LEU A 342 26.15 10.67 -7.32
CA LEU A 342 25.41 10.17 -8.48
C LEU A 342 23.91 10.53 -8.57
N GLU A 343 23.61 11.56 -9.36
CA GLU A 343 22.36 11.65 -10.11
C GLU A 343 22.27 10.44 -11.07
N LEU A 344 21.32 9.53 -10.84
CA LEU A 344 20.69 8.66 -11.84
C LEU A 344 19.33 8.15 -11.32
#